data_AF-A0A950ZS80-F1
#
_entry.id   AF-A0A950ZS80-F1
#
_cell.length_a   1.000
_cell.length_b   1.000
_cell.length_c   1.000
_cell.angle_alpha   90.00
_cell.angle_beta   90.00
_cell.angle_gamma   90.00
#
_symmetry.space_group_name_H-M   'P 1'
#
loop_
_entity.id
_entity.type
_entity.pdbx_description
1 polymer ?
#
loop_
_entity_poly.entity_id
_entity_poly.type
_entity_poly.pdbx_seq_one_letter_code
_entity_poly.pdbx_strand_id
1 'polypeptide(L)'
;ERGLWLHIHAAVGDPDIVYHRANPAQLYPLLHSERFRRNKVVLVHGGWPWVGEAAAMVAILPNVYLDLSEGALFGMPNVGQRIREVLEVCPYAKVLYGADGSIPEALWIGARRFKSALSGVLQDLVGEGFCSRPEAYSAAGAILGGNATRLYRL
;
A
#
# COMPACT_ATOMS: atom_id res chain seq x y z
N GLU A 1 10.19 -21.92 3.59
CA GLU A 1 11.65 -22.21 3.68
C GLU A 1 12.55 -21.22 2.92
N ARG A 2 12.06 -20.42 1.96
CA ARG A 2 12.91 -19.41 1.28
C ARG A 2 12.43 -18.00 1.62
N GLY A 3 13.33 -17.13 2.09
CA GLY A 3 13.08 -15.72 2.43
C GLY A 3 12.86 -14.85 1.19
N LEU A 4 11.95 -15.25 0.32
CA LEU A 4 11.58 -14.56 -0.91
C LEU A 4 10.53 -13.48 -0.62
N TRP A 5 10.55 -12.44 -1.44
CA TRP A 5 9.47 -11.47 -1.56
C TRP A 5 8.37 -12.04 -2.46
N LEU A 6 7.13 -11.95 -2.00
CA LEU A 6 5.94 -12.41 -2.71
C LEU A 6 5.04 -11.22 -2.96
N HIS A 7 4.75 -10.94 -4.22
CA HIS A 7 3.73 -9.96 -4.59
C HIS A 7 2.45 -10.73 -4.89
N ILE A 8 1.39 -10.44 -4.14
CA ILE A 8 0.07 -11.01 -4.38
C ILE A 8 -0.80 -9.87 -4.87
N HIS A 9 -1.16 -9.93 -6.14
CA HIS A 9 -2.15 -9.03 -6.73
C HIS A 9 -3.51 -9.50 -6.24
N ALA A 10 -4.11 -8.70 -5.37
CA ALA A 10 -5.40 -8.95 -4.77
C ALA A 10 -6.21 -7.66 -4.86
N ALA A 11 -7.51 -7.76 -4.61
CA ALA A 11 -8.47 -6.71 -4.87
C ALA A 11 -8.76 -6.50 -6.38
N VAL A 12 -9.45 -5.41 -6.72
CA VAL A 12 -9.78 -5.09 -8.12
C VAL A 12 -8.50 -4.76 -8.91
N GLY A 13 -8.50 -5.03 -10.22
CA GLY A 13 -7.37 -4.79 -11.12
C GLY A 13 -7.74 -5.17 -12.55
N ASP A 14 -7.61 -6.46 -12.84
CA ASP A 14 -7.86 -7.01 -14.16
C ASP A 14 -9.29 -7.57 -14.33
N PRO A 15 -9.81 -7.67 -15.57
CA PRO A 15 -11.16 -8.16 -15.82
C PRO A 15 -11.35 -9.67 -15.59
N ASP A 16 -10.29 -10.43 -15.43
CA ASP A 16 -10.31 -11.89 -15.23
C ASP A 16 -10.37 -12.30 -13.74
N ILE A 17 -10.47 -11.33 -12.81
CA ILE A 17 -10.60 -11.61 -11.39
C ILE A 17 -11.90 -12.36 -11.08
N VAL A 18 -11.81 -13.30 -10.12
CA VAL A 18 -13.01 -13.86 -9.48
C VAL A 18 -13.42 -12.91 -8.35
N TYR A 19 -14.24 -11.91 -8.67
CA TYR A 19 -14.53 -10.76 -7.81
C TYR A 19 -14.80 -11.09 -6.33
N HIS A 20 -15.67 -12.07 -6.04
CA HIS A 20 -16.01 -12.46 -4.66
C HIS A 20 -14.86 -13.12 -3.88
N ARG A 21 -13.77 -13.51 -4.57
CA ARG A 21 -12.55 -14.08 -4.00
C ARG A 21 -11.37 -13.12 -4.03
N ALA A 22 -11.59 -11.88 -4.49
CA ALA A 22 -10.53 -10.89 -4.65
C ALA A 22 -10.17 -10.17 -3.33
N ASN A 23 -11.00 -10.28 -2.28
CA ASN A 23 -10.71 -9.62 -1.01
C ASN A 23 -9.39 -10.14 -0.39
N PRO A 24 -8.37 -9.28 -0.18
CA PRO A 24 -7.09 -9.69 0.40
C PRO A 24 -7.22 -10.35 1.78
N ALA A 25 -8.23 -10.01 2.59
CA ALA A 25 -8.45 -10.59 3.92
C ALA A 25 -8.66 -12.11 3.89
N GLN A 26 -9.11 -12.66 2.76
CA GLN A 26 -9.25 -14.12 2.57
C GLN A 26 -7.90 -14.85 2.65
N LEU A 27 -6.77 -14.13 2.48
CA LEU A 27 -5.42 -14.67 2.60
C LEU A 27 -4.95 -14.80 4.06
N TYR A 28 -5.70 -14.25 5.04
CA TYR A 28 -5.26 -14.21 6.43
C TYR A 28 -4.82 -15.59 6.99
N PRO A 29 -5.57 -16.70 6.81
CA PRO A 29 -5.15 -18.01 7.31
C PRO A 29 -3.80 -18.46 6.74
N LEU A 30 -3.54 -18.15 5.47
CA LEU A 30 -2.28 -18.48 4.80
C LEU A 30 -1.14 -17.60 5.34
N LEU A 31 -1.34 -16.28 5.40
CA LEU A 31 -0.32 -15.31 5.79
C LEU A 31 0.02 -15.38 7.29
N HIS A 32 -0.94 -15.80 8.12
CA HIS A 32 -0.73 -16.03 9.55
C HIS A 32 -0.02 -17.36 9.86
N SER A 33 0.00 -18.30 8.90
CA SER A 33 0.62 -19.61 9.11
C SER A 33 2.14 -19.51 9.31
N GLU A 34 2.69 -20.44 10.10
CA GLU A 34 4.14 -20.50 10.36
C GLU A 34 4.97 -20.63 9.08
N ARG A 35 4.41 -21.33 8.08
CA ARG A 35 5.03 -21.51 6.76
C ARG A 35 5.39 -20.20 6.07
N PHE A 36 4.56 -19.16 6.24
CA PHE A 36 4.73 -17.87 5.57
C PHE A 36 5.33 -16.79 6.46
N ARG A 37 5.50 -17.04 7.76
CA ARG A 37 6.02 -16.05 8.72
C ARG A 37 7.43 -15.52 8.36
N ARG A 38 8.23 -16.31 7.64
CA ARG A 38 9.58 -15.93 7.17
C ARG A 38 9.58 -15.22 5.80
N ASN A 39 8.47 -15.23 5.07
CA ASN A 39 8.34 -14.59 3.77
C ASN A 39 7.93 -13.13 3.93
N LYS A 40 8.40 -12.26 3.05
CA LYS A 40 7.91 -10.89 2.94
C LYS A 40 6.82 -10.86 1.88
N VAL A 41 5.61 -10.46 2.27
CA VAL A 41 4.46 -10.45 1.36
C VAL A 41 4.02 -9.02 1.11
N VAL A 42 3.86 -8.64 -0.14
CA VAL A 42 3.31 -7.37 -0.56
C VAL A 42 1.96 -7.62 -1.19
N LEU A 43 0.92 -7.04 -0.61
CA LEU A 43 -0.42 -7.00 -1.19
C LEU A 43 -0.47 -5.80 -2.12
N VAL A 44 -0.67 -6.06 -3.42
CA VAL A 44 -0.70 -5.04 -4.47
C VAL A 44 -2.13 -4.51 -4.64
N HIS A 45 -2.29 -3.32 -5.22
CA HIS A 45 -3.57 -2.62 -5.48
C HIS A 45 -4.28 -2.00 -4.27
N GLY A 46 -3.64 -1.95 -3.10
CA GLY A 46 -4.13 -1.21 -1.94
C GLY A 46 -5.44 -1.74 -1.33
N GLY A 47 -5.94 -2.88 -1.80
CA GLY A 47 -7.10 -3.56 -1.24
C GLY A 47 -8.46 -3.10 -1.75
N TRP A 48 -8.58 -2.19 -2.71
CA TRP A 48 -9.89 -1.66 -3.16
C TRP A 48 -10.83 -2.73 -3.75
N PRO A 49 -12.11 -2.84 -3.32
CA PRO A 49 -12.85 -1.94 -2.39
C PRO A 49 -12.76 -2.24 -0.89
N TRP A 50 -11.95 -3.21 -0.46
CA TRP A 50 -11.73 -3.64 0.92
C TRP A 50 -10.50 -2.98 1.59
N VAL A 51 -10.30 -1.68 1.38
CA VAL A 51 -9.07 -0.96 1.78
C VAL A 51 -8.82 -1.10 3.29
N GLY A 52 -9.79 -0.79 4.13
CA GLY A 52 -9.68 -0.91 5.59
C GLY A 52 -9.39 -2.33 6.07
N GLU A 53 -9.99 -3.35 5.47
CA GLU A 53 -9.70 -4.75 5.82
C GLU A 53 -8.26 -5.13 5.48
N ALA A 54 -7.78 -4.72 4.30
CA ALA A 54 -6.40 -4.94 3.88
C ALA A 54 -5.42 -4.20 4.80
N ALA A 55 -5.70 -2.94 5.14
CA ALA A 55 -4.88 -2.12 6.02
C ALA A 55 -4.83 -2.68 7.45
N ALA A 56 -5.96 -3.12 8.00
CA ALA A 56 -6.04 -3.74 9.33
C ALA A 56 -5.26 -5.07 9.39
N MET A 57 -5.41 -5.93 8.36
CA MET A 57 -4.64 -7.16 8.25
C MET A 57 -3.13 -6.88 8.17
N VAL A 58 -2.73 -5.89 7.36
CA VAL A 58 -1.34 -5.48 7.24
C VAL A 58 -0.84 -4.94 8.57
N ALA A 59 -1.60 -4.16 9.33
CA ALA A 59 -1.17 -3.63 10.62
C ALA A 59 -0.72 -4.73 11.60
N ILE A 60 -1.46 -5.85 11.66
CA ILE A 60 -1.21 -6.93 12.63
C ILE A 60 -0.21 -8.00 12.17
N LEU A 61 -0.02 -8.21 10.86
CA LEU A 61 0.89 -9.25 10.35
C LEU A 61 2.30 -8.69 10.09
N PRO A 62 3.34 -9.06 10.85
CA PRO A 62 4.64 -8.38 10.87
C PRO A 62 5.42 -8.43 9.55
N ASN A 63 5.11 -9.39 8.69
CA ASN A 63 5.80 -9.67 7.44
C ASN A 63 4.99 -9.34 6.18
N VAL A 64 3.83 -8.70 6.34
CA VAL A 64 2.95 -8.27 5.25
C VAL A 64 3.03 -6.76 5.08
N TYR A 65 3.02 -6.30 3.83
CA TYR A 65 3.14 -4.90 3.41
C TYR A 65 1.99 -4.60 2.45
N LEU A 66 1.58 -3.33 2.37
CA LEU A 66 0.52 -2.88 1.48
C LEU A 66 1.10 -1.91 0.46
N ASP A 67 0.92 -2.20 -0.81
CA ASP A 67 1.30 -1.33 -1.91
C ASP A 67 0.07 -0.63 -2.49
N LEU A 68 0.20 0.67 -2.78
CA LEU A 68 -0.91 1.53 -3.22
C LEU A 68 -0.87 1.86 -4.73
N SER A 69 -0.25 1.01 -5.56
CA SER A 69 0.09 1.31 -6.95
C SER A 69 -1.06 1.67 -7.87
N GLU A 70 -2.12 0.86 -7.84
CA GLU A 70 -3.22 0.95 -8.80
C GLU A 70 -4.02 2.26 -8.65
N GLY A 71 -4.22 2.72 -7.40
CA GLY A 71 -5.09 3.85 -7.11
C GLY A 71 -4.66 5.15 -7.82
N ALA A 72 -3.35 5.38 -7.93
CA ALA A 72 -2.81 6.62 -8.49
C ALA A 72 -2.90 6.71 -10.02
N LEU A 73 -2.75 5.58 -10.71
CA LEU A 73 -2.71 5.54 -12.17
C LEU A 73 -4.13 5.59 -12.76
N PHE A 74 -5.04 4.74 -12.25
CA PHE A 74 -6.38 4.59 -12.80
C PHE A 74 -7.40 5.58 -12.25
N GLY A 75 -6.94 6.60 -11.52
CA GLY A 75 -7.69 7.85 -11.38
C GLY A 75 -9.06 7.68 -10.75
N MET A 76 -9.13 6.95 -9.64
CA MET A 76 -10.31 7.02 -8.79
C MET A 76 -10.23 8.34 -8.00
N PRO A 77 -11.25 9.22 -8.01
CA PRO A 77 -11.19 10.53 -7.35
C PRO A 77 -10.85 10.47 -5.85
N ASN A 78 -10.93 9.28 -5.25
CA ASN A 78 -10.76 9.02 -3.84
C ASN A 78 -9.36 8.50 -3.43
N VAL A 79 -8.30 8.68 -4.24
CA VAL A 79 -6.94 8.24 -3.85
C VAL A 79 -6.52 8.78 -2.48
N GLY A 80 -6.79 10.06 -2.21
CA GLY A 80 -6.51 10.66 -0.90
C GLY A 80 -7.27 9.97 0.24
N GLN A 81 -8.57 9.66 0.04
CA GLN A 81 -9.38 8.96 1.02
C GLN A 81 -8.81 7.56 1.33
N ARG A 82 -8.38 6.82 0.32
CA ARG A 82 -7.79 5.48 0.52
C ARG A 82 -6.44 5.55 1.22
N ILE A 83 -5.59 6.51 0.84
CA ILE A 83 -4.34 6.75 1.56
C ILE A 83 -4.67 7.05 3.03
N ARG A 84 -5.62 7.93 3.30
CA ARG A 84 -6.05 8.25 4.67
C ARG A 84 -6.53 7.01 5.43
N GLU A 85 -7.44 6.22 4.87
CA GLU A 85 -7.94 4.97 5.45
C GLU A 85 -6.82 3.96 5.74
N VAL A 86 -5.81 3.87 4.86
CA VAL A 86 -4.62 3.04 5.10
C VAL A 86 -3.79 3.60 6.26
N LEU A 87 -3.53 4.92 6.27
CA LEU A 87 -2.69 5.57 7.29
C LEU A 87 -3.36 5.66 8.66
N GLU A 88 -4.69 5.51 8.74
CA GLU A 88 -5.44 5.44 10.01
C GLU A 88 -5.05 4.22 10.86
N VAL A 89 -4.62 3.12 10.22
CA VAL A 89 -4.34 1.86 10.91
C VAL A 89 -2.98 1.25 10.60
N CYS A 90 -2.48 1.42 9.37
CA CYS A 90 -1.25 0.77 8.92
C CYS A 90 -0.02 1.60 9.31
N PRO A 91 1.00 0.99 9.94
CA PRO A 91 2.28 1.66 10.18
C PRO A 91 2.91 2.15 8.88
N TYR A 92 3.40 3.40 8.86
CA TYR A 92 4.01 4.01 7.68
C TYR A 92 5.13 3.16 7.08
N ALA A 93 5.89 2.44 7.91
CA ALA A 93 7.00 1.57 7.51
C ALA A 93 6.58 0.36 6.66
N LYS A 94 5.26 0.11 6.52
CA LYS A 94 4.68 -1.05 5.83
C LYS A 94 3.86 -0.67 4.59
N VAL A 95 3.74 0.63 4.31
CA VAL A 95 3.04 1.16 3.15
C VAL A 95 4.05 1.43 2.04
N LEU A 96 3.75 0.97 0.83
CA LEU A 96 4.60 1.07 -0.35
C LEU A 96 3.87 1.82 -1.46
N TYR A 97 4.66 2.33 -2.41
CA TYR A 97 4.17 2.92 -3.64
C TYR A 97 4.93 2.36 -4.85
N GLY A 98 4.24 1.57 -5.68
CA GLY A 98 4.58 1.29 -7.06
C GLY A 98 3.75 2.17 -8.02
N ALA A 99 4.19 2.39 -9.25
CA ALA A 99 3.44 3.24 -10.19
C ALA A 99 2.41 2.48 -11.05
N ASP A 100 2.48 1.15 -11.10
CA ASP A 100 1.63 0.26 -11.92
C ASP A 100 1.50 0.60 -13.41
N GLY A 101 2.42 1.42 -13.92
CA GLY A 101 2.41 1.86 -15.31
C GLY A 101 3.19 0.92 -16.23
N SER A 102 2.64 0.63 -17.40
CA SER A 102 3.32 -0.11 -18.47
C SER A 102 4.04 0.79 -19.49
N ILE A 103 3.83 2.12 -19.42
CA ILE A 103 4.46 3.12 -20.30
C ILE A 103 5.03 4.30 -19.50
N PRO A 104 6.07 4.99 -20.00
CA PRO A 104 6.71 6.11 -19.28
C PRO A 104 5.77 7.21 -18.82
N GLU A 105 4.80 7.59 -19.66
CA GLU A 105 3.81 8.63 -19.37
C GLU A 105 2.90 8.21 -18.20
N ALA A 106 2.46 6.96 -18.19
CA ALA A 106 1.66 6.39 -17.11
C ALA A 106 2.45 6.41 -15.78
N LEU A 107 3.71 5.97 -15.82
CA LEU A 107 4.59 5.99 -14.65
C LEU A 107 4.75 7.41 -14.08
N TRP A 108 4.98 8.40 -14.95
CA TRP A 108 5.15 9.79 -14.54
C TRP A 108 3.85 10.40 -13.98
N ILE A 109 2.71 10.18 -14.65
CA ILE A 109 1.40 10.69 -14.20
C ILE A 109 1.03 10.07 -12.85
N GLY A 110 1.15 8.75 -12.72
CA GLY A 110 0.87 8.03 -11.47
C GLY A 110 1.70 8.58 -10.32
N ALA A 111 3.01 8.73 -10.52
CA ALA A 111 3.92 9.23 -9.48
C ALA A 111 3.57 10.65 -9.04
N ARG A 112 3.24 11.53 -9.99
CA ARG A 112 2.85 12.91 -9.69
C ARG A 112 1.52 12.98 -8.93
N ARG A 113 0.52 12.20 -9.33
CA ARG A 113 -0.79 12.14 -8.67
C ARG A 113 -0.68 11.60 -7.26
N PHE A 114 0.06 10.50 -7.07
CA PHE A 114 0.25 9.91 -5.75
C PHE A 114 0.94 10.88 -4.78
N LYS A 115 2.02 11.55 -5.22
CA LYS A 115 2.72 12.56 -4.40
C LYS A 115 1.78 13.69 -3.98
N SER A 116 0.94 14.17 -4.89
CA SER A 116 -0.03 15.23 -4.59
C SER A 116 -1.07 14.76 -3.55
N ALA A 117 -1.63 13.55 -3.72
CA ALA A 117 -2.62 13.00 -2.82
C ALA A 117 -2.03 12.72 -1.43
N LEU A 118 -0.85 12.08 -1.37
CA LEU A 118 -0.14 11.81 -0.12
C LEU A 118 0.21 13.11 0.63
N SER A 119 0.65 14.14 -0.09
CA SER A 119 0.94 15.45 0.51
C SER A 119 -0.31 16.06 1.14
N GLY A 120 -1.48 15.98 0.49
CA GLY A 120 -2.74 16.47 1.04
C GLY A 120 -3.11 15.74 2.34
N VAL A 121 -3.09 14.41 2.32
CA VAL A 121 -3.41 13.59 3.50
C VAL A 121 -2.46 13.87 4.67
N LEU A 122 -1.15 13.93 4.41
CA LEU A 122 -0.17 14.21 5.46
C LEU A 122 -0.30 15.64 6.00
N GLN A 123 -0.67 16.61 5.16
CA GLN A 123 -0.96 17.97 5.61
C GLN A 123 -2.18 18.00 6.52
N ASP A 124 -3.25 17.26 6.19
CA ASP A 124 -4.44 17.14 7.03
C ASP A 124 -4.10 16.51 8.38
N LEU A 125 -3.34 15.40 8.39
CA LEU A 125 -2.89 14.75 9.62
C LEU A 125 -2.05 15.67 10.52
N VAL A 126 -1.22 16.54 9.93
CA VAL A 126 -0.49 17.58 10.68
C VAL A 126 -1.43 18.64 11.23
N GLY A 127 -2.40 19.10 10.43
CA GLY A 127 -3.40 20.09 10.86
C GLY A 127 -4.31 19.59 11.97
N GLU A 128 -4.60 18.29 11.98
CA GLU A 128 -5.37 17.58 13.00
C GLU A 128 -4.54 17.21 14.24
N GLY A 129 -3.21 17.40 14.20
CA GLY A 129 -2.32 17.13 15.33
C GLY A 129 -1.94 15.65 15.52
N PHE A 130 -2.20 14.79 14.54
CA PHE A 130 -1.80 13.37 14.58
C PHE A 130 -0.30 13.17 14.40
N CYS A 131 0.38 14.07 13.70
CA CYS A 131 1.83 14.07 13.58
C CYS A 131 2.39 15.49 13.40
N SER A 132 3.68 15.64 13.69
CA SER A 132 4.42 16.86 13.42
C SER A 132 4.84 16.93 11.94
N ARG A 133 5.18 18.14 11.46
CA ARG A 133 5.70 18.31 10.08
C ARG A 133 6.94 17.43 9.79
N PRO A 134 7.95 17.34 10.68
CA PRO A 134 9.09 16.45 10.45
C PRO A 134 8.69 14.97 10.32
N GLU A 135 7.74 14.50 11.13
CA GLU A 135 7.21 13.14 11.04
C GLU A 135 6.47 12.90 9.73
N ALA A 136 5.67 13.87 9.27
CA ALA A 136 5.01 13.83 7.98
C ALA A 136 6.01 13.73 6.81
N TYR A 137 7.10 14.52 6.83
CA TYR A 137 8.16 14.40 5.82
C TYR A 137 8.86 13.03 5.86
N SER A 138 9.11 12.50 7.06
CA SER A 138 9.70 11.17 7.23
C SER A 138 8.78 10.08 6.67
N ALA A 139 7.48 10.16 6.99
CA ALA A 139 6.45 9.26 6.45
C ALA A 139 6.37 9.33 4.92
N ALA A 140 6.36 10.54 4.35
CA ALA A 140 6.36 10.72 2.90
C ALA A 140 7.58 10.07 2.25
N GLY A 141 8.78 10.31 2.78
CA GLY A 141 10.02 9.72 2.27
C GLY A 141 10.04 8.18 2.39
N ALA A 142 9.51 7.66 3.49
CA ALA A 142 9.35 6.22 3.69
C ALA A 142 8.42 5.60 2.64
N ILE A 143 7.22 6.15 2.47
CA ILE A 143 6.20 5.61 1.56
C ILE A 143 6.62 5.74 0.09
N LEU A 144 7.18 6.88 -0.31
CA LEU A 144 7.54 7.17 -1.70
C LEU A 144 8.77 6.39 -2.22
N GLY A 145 9.49 5.68 -1.35
CA GLY A 145 10.60 4.85 -1.78
C GLY A 145 11.42 4.22 -0.65
N GLY A 146 11.57 4.89 0.49
CA GLY A 146 12.44 4.41 1.57
C GLY A 146 12.07 3.03 2.11
N ASN A 147 10.78 2.71 2.16
CA ASN A 147 10.28 1.40 2.55
C ASN A 147 10.61 0.33 1.52
N ALA A 148 10.45 0.62 0.22
CA ALA A 148 10.80 -0.28 -0.86
C ALA A 148 12.31 -0.55 -0.88
N THR A 149 13.13 0.49 -0.77
CA THR A 149 14.60 0.38 -0.66
C THR A 149 14.99 -0.53 0.50
N ARG A 150 14.41 -0.33 1.69
CA ARG A 150 14.69 -1.18 2.86
C ARG A 150 14.20 -2.61 2.69
N LEU A 151 13.01 -2.79 2.10
CA LEU A 151 12.39 -4.09 1.92
C LEU A 151 13.15 -4.95 0.91
N TYR A 152 13.47 -4.38 -0.25
CA TYR A 152 14.06 -5.08 -1.39
C TYR A 152 15.60 -4.96 -1.47
N ARG A 153 16.22 -4.17 -0.59
CA ARG A 153 17.68 -3.92 -0.57
C ARG A 153 18.21 -3.33 -1.88
N LEU A 154 17.54 -2.28 -2.35
CA LEU A 154 17.90 -1.50 -3.54
C LEU A 154 18.98 -0.46 -3.25
#